data_AF-A0AAV6BAK6-F1
#
_entry.id   AF-A0AAV6BAK6-F1
#
_cell.length_a   1.000
_cell.length_b   1.000
_cell.length_c   1.000
_cell.angle_alpha   90.00
_cell.angle_beta   90.00
_cell.angle_gamma   90.00
#
_symmetry.space_group_name_H-M   'P 1'
#
loop_
_entity.id
_entity.type
_entity.pdbx_description
1 polymer ?
#
loop_
_entity_poly.entity_id
_entity_poly.type
_entity_poly.pdbx_seq_one_letter_code
_entity_poly.pdbx_strand_id
1 'polypeptide(L)'
;MSRRKRLLISLGIVVVACVIYLWFFGTQTFFALEAHNTARKLPFVRLTPVPLSDSSVSQASGTALSYFGYEFEVPWTDIDVEKTKIVGGNKAIIAFRSGKVLSVSSGQPHEFMNYLLEQGKIDKHTFGKIYGDEALQSDYNFKRLILETTPDKITIFTDSRKVVSQGVLLMVKAICVGGDPNSGIFSVQGKEFRGFQYGLPQNPPKRLSVELFPPDGHLDLIFAQKKNGSTTISQADINRVVQTFHKVPIEVALSSKDSHE
;
A
#
# COMPACT_ATOMS: atom_id res chain seq x y z
N MET A 1 -60.40 -15.24 -18.31
CA MET A 1 -59.53 -14.25 -17.62
C MET A 1 -59.19 -13.11 -18.57
N SER A 2 -59.54 -11.85 -18.26
CA SER A 2 -59.26 -10.72 -19.17
C SER A 2 -57.76 -10.38 -19.23
N ARG A 3 -57.28 -9.79 -20.33
CA ARG A 3 -55.87 -9.38 -20.51
C ARG A 3 -55.34 -8.53 -19.33
N ARG A 4 -56.19 -7.67 -18.76
CA ARG A 4 -55.87 -6.83 -17.59
C ARG A 4 -55.60 -7.65 -16.32
N LYS A 5 -56.39 -8.69 -16.06
CA LYS A 5 -56.17 -9.58 -14.90
C LYS A 5 -54.85 -10.35 -15.02
N ARG A 6 -54.49 -10.81 -16.23
CA ARG A 6 -53.19 -11.47 -16.45
C ARG A 6 -52.02 -10.50 -16.25
N LEU A 7 -52.12 -9.28 -16.77
CA LEU A 7 -51.12 -8.23 -16.57
C LEU A 7 -50.90 -7.90 -15.08
N LEU A 8 -51.97 -7.76 -14.30
CA LEU A 8 -51.88 -7.48 -12.86
C LEU A 8 -51.25 -8.65 -12.08
N ILE A 9 -51.59 -9.89 -12.42
CA ILE A 9 -50.98 -11.07 -11.80
C ILE A 9 -49.49 -11.16 -12.15
N SER A 10 -49.12 -10.96 -13.43
CA SER A 10 -47.72 -10.95 -13.86
C SER A 10 -46.93 -9.85 -13.16
N LEU A 11 -47.49 -8.65 -13.02
CA LEU A 11 -46.86 -7.56 -12.28
C LEU A 11 -46.66 -7.91 -10.80
N GLY A 12 -47.68 -8.50 -10.16
CA GLY A 12 -47.59 -8.98 -8.77
C GLY A 12 -46.49 -10.02 -8.57
N ILE A 13 -46.37 -10.99 -9.48
CA ILE A 13 -45.29 -12.00 -9.46
C ILE A 13 -43.93 -11.33 -9.58
N VAL A 14 -43.77 -10.38 -10.50
CA VAL A 14 -42.51 -9.64 -10.69
C VAL A 14 -42.13 -8.87 -9.42
N VAL A 15 -43.08 -8.16 -8.80
CA VAL A 15 -42.82 -7.40 -7.57
C VAL A 15 -42.38 -8.32 -6.44
N VAL A 16 -43.08 -9.45 -6.23
CA VAL A 16 -42.71 -10.43 -5.20
C VAL A 16 -41.33 -11.02 -5.48
N ALA A 17 -41.03 -11.38 -6.73
CA ALA A 17 -39.71 -11.88 -7.12
C ALA A 17 -38.60 -10.85 -6.86
N CYS A 18 -38.85 -9.56 -7.15
CA CYS A 18 -37.91 -8.48 -6.87
C CYS A 18 -37.67 -8.28 -5.36
N VAL A 19 -38.72 -8.35 -4.54
CA VAL A 19 -38.59 -8.24 -3.07
C VAL A 19 -37.79 -9.41 -2.51
N ILE A 20 -38.09 -10.64 -2.95
CA ILE A 20 -37.33 -11.84 -2.56
C ILE A 20 -35.87 -11.69 -2.98
N TYR A 21 -35.61 -11.25 -4.22
CA TYR A 21 -34.25 -11.03 -4.69
C TYR A 21 -33.49 -10.01 -3.84
N LEU A 22 -34.07 -8.84 -3.58
CA LEU A 22 -33.43 -7.80 -2.78
C LEU A 22 -33.21 -8.24 -1.33
N TRP A 23 -34.11 -9.06 -0.77
CA TRP A 23 -33.97 -9.62 0.57
C TRP A 23 -32.76 -10.57 0.69
N PHE A 24 -32.56 -11.45 -0.28
CA PHE A 24 -31.48 -12.45 -0.24
C PHE A 24 -30.14 -11.95 -0.82
N PHE A 25 -30.19 -11.09 -1.84
CA PHE A 25 -29.03 -10.72 -2.65
C PHE A 25 -28.80 -9.21 -2.72
N GLY A 26 -29.60 -8.38 -2.04
CA GLY A 26 -29.50 -6.91 -2.13
C GLY A 26 -28.12 -6.40 -1.73
N THR A 27 -27.61 -6.83 -0.57
CA THR A 27 -26.27 -6.45 -0.10
C THR A 27 -25.18 -6.94 -1.05
N GLN A 28 -25.23 -8.21 -1.46
CA GLN A 28 -24.22 -8.77 -2.35
C GLN A 28 -24.21 -8.07 -3.72
N THR A 29 -25.40 -7.78 -4.25
CA THR A 29 -25.57 -7.02 -5.50
C THR A 29 -25.00 -5.62 -5.38
N PHE A 30 -25.30 -4.91 -4.30
CA PHE A 30 -24.78 -3.56 -4.06
C PHE A 30 -23.25 -3.53 -4.07
N PHE A 31 -22.61 -4.36 -3.24
CA PHE A 31 -21.15 -4.38 -3.15
C PHE A 31 -20.47 -4.89 -4.43
N ALA A 32 -21.05 -5.88 -5.11
CA ALA A 32 -20.51 -6.34 -6.40
C ALA A 32 -20.58 -5.21 -7.44
N LEU A 33 -21.71 -4.50 -7.55
CA LEU A 33 -21.85 -3.37 -8.47
C LEU A 33 -20.90 -2.22 -8.11
N GLU A 34 -20.80 -1.87 -6.82
CA GLU A 34 -19.89 -0.82 -6.35
C GLU A 34 -18.44 -1.18 -6.67
N ALA A 35 -18.01 -2.41 -6.35
CA ALA A 35 -16.66 -2.89 -6.63
C ALA A 35 -16.30 -2.80 -8.12
N HIS A 36 -17.20 -3.21 -9.01
CA HIS A 36 -16.98 -3.12 -10.46
C HIS A 36 -17.01 -1.67 -10.96
N ASN A 37 -17.87 -0.82 -10.40
CA ASN A 37 -17.93 0.60 -10.72
C ASN A 37 -16.66 1.33 -10.27
N THR A 38 -16.20 1.06 -9.05
CA THR A 38 -14.94 1.54 -8.50
C THR A 38 -13.78 1.08 -9.37
N ALA A 39 -13.76 -0.16 -9.82
CA ALA A 39 -12.72 -0.66 -10.73
C ALA A 39 -12.72 0.00 -12.12
N ARG A 40 -13.88 0.44 -12.61
CA ARG A 40 -13.97 1.22 -13.86
C ARG A 40 -13.41 2.63 -13.68
N LYS A 41 -13.67 3.26 -12.53
CA LYS A 41 -13.20 4.62 -12.21
C LYS A 41 -11.73 4.65 -11.81
N LEU A 42 -11.27 3.61 -11.11
CA LEU A 42 -9.95 3.49 -10.51
C LEU A 42 -9.34 2.13 -10.91
N PRO A 43 -8.81 1.98 -12.14
CA PRO A 43 -8.33 0.68 -12.63
C PRO A 43 -7.22 0.06 -11.75
N PHE A 44 -6.44 0.88 -11.04
CA PHE A 44 -5.37 0.42 -10.15
C PHE A 44 -5.85 -0.49 -9.00
N VAL A 45 -7.14 -0.45 -8.62
CA VAL A 45 -7.67 -1.35 -7.57
C VAL A 45 -7.70 -2.82 -8.00
N ARG A 46 -7.56 -3.10 -9.31
CA ARG A 46 -7.42 -4.46 -9.84
C ARG A 46 -6.00 -5.01 -9.71
N LEU A 47 -5.00 -4.14 -9.54
CA LEU A 47 -3.60 -4.55 -9.47
C LEU A 47 -3.35 -5.33 -8.17
N THR A 48 -2.55 -6.39 -8.25
CA THR A 48 -2.12 -7.15 -7.08
C THR A 48 -0.59 -7.13 -7.02
N PRO A 49 0.01 -7.30 -5.83
CA PRO A 49 1.46 -7.36 -5.71
C PRO A 49 2.03 -8.50 -6.54
N VAL A 50 3.00 -8.18 -7.40
CA VAL A 50 3.79 -9.16 -8.15
C VAL A 50 5.28 -9.00 -7.84
N PRO A 51 6.13 -10.03 -7.96
CA PRO A 51 7.57 -9.87 -7.81
C PRO A 51 8.14 -8.85 -8.80
N LEU A 52 9.16 -8.09 -8.38
CA LEU A 52 9.92 -7.23 -9.29
C LEU A 52 10.64 -8.08 -10.35
N SER A 53 10.52 -7.69 -11.62
CA SER A 53 11.23 -8.36 -12.72
C SER A 53 12.73 -8.06 -12.71
N ASP A 54 13.13 -6.87 -12.27
CA ASP A 54 14.52 -6.44 -12.17
C ASP A 54 15.01 -6.52 -10.72
N SER A 55 15.92 -7.47 -10.48
CA SER A 55 16.58 -7.70 -9.19
C SER A 55 18.03 -7.21 -9.15
N SER A 56 18.48 -6.48 -10.20
CA SER A 56 19.83 -5.93 -10.25
C SER A 56 20.08 -4.92 -9.13
N VAL A 57 21.35 -4.74 -8.78
CA VAL A 57 21.77 -3.88 -7.66
C VAL A 57 22.85 -2.93 -8.16
N SER A 58 22.64 -1.64 -7.92
CA SER A 58 23.55 -0.59 -8.37
C SER A 58 24.95 -0.75 -7.77
N GLN A 59 25.96 -0.82 -8.64
CA GLN A 59 27.38 -0.93 -8.27
C GLN A 59 28.07 0.44 -8.17
N ALA A 60 27.33 1.54 -8.30
CA ALA A 60 27.89 2.89 -8.19
C ALA A 60 28.50 3.15 -6.80
N SER A 61 29.36 4.15 -6.66
CA SER A 61 29.79 4.58 -5.33
C SER A 61 28.59 5.06 -4.52
N GLY A 62 28.45 4.55 -3.29
CA GLY A 62 27.31 4.86 -2.43
C GLY A 62 27.69 5.62 -1.17
N THR A 63 26.68 6.07 -0.45
CA THR A 63 26.80 6.67 0.89
C THR A 63 25.87 5.95 1.84
N ALA A 64 26.41 5.53 2.99
CA ALA A 64 25.63 4.98 4.08
C ALA A 64 24.89 6.10 4.81
N LEU A 65 23.60 5.89 5.07
CA LEU A 65 22.72 6.83 5.75
C LEU A 65 22.08 6.12 6.93
N SER A 66 21.99 6.83 8.07
CA SER A 66 21.35 6.33 9.28
C SER A 66 20.23 7.27 9.71
N TYR A 67 19.00 6.76 9.73
CA TYR A 67 17.80 7.49 10.15
C TYR A 67 16.85 6.58 10.91
N PHE A 68 16.29 7.10 12.01
CA PHE A 68 15.25 6.43 12.80
C PHE A 68 15.61 5.02 13.31
N GLY A 69 16.90 4.76 13.57
CA GLY A 69 17.39 3.46 14.04
C GLY A 69 17.63 2.44 12.92
N TYR A 70 17.66 2.89 11.67
CA TYR A 70 17.94 2.06 10.51
C TYR A 70 19.09 2.64 9.69
N GLU A 71 19.88 1.75 9.10
CA GLU A 71 20.97 2.09 8.20
C GLU A 71 20.75 1.44 6.84
N PHE A 72 21.09 2.20 5.79
CA PHE A 72 20.99 1.78 4.41
C PHE A 72 21.95 2.57 3.53
N GLU A 73 22.28 2.02 2.35
CA GLU A 73 23.13 2.69 1.38
C GLU A 73 22.33 3.23 0.20
N VAL A 74 22.58 4.49 -0.13
CA VAL A 74 22.14 5.09 -1.39
C VAL A 74 23.30 5.08 -2.40
N PRO A 75 23.07 4.81 -3.69
CA PRO A 75 24.12 4.80 -4.72
C PRO A 75 24.48 6.21 -5.23
N TRP A 76 24.40 7.21 -4.34
CA TRP A 76 24.66 8.61 -4.64
C TRP A 76 25.48 9.23 -3.52
N THR A 77 26.46 10.06 -3.86
CA THR A 77 27.42 10.63 -2.90
C THR A 77 27.32 12.15 -2.77
N ASP A 78 26.33 12.77 -3.42
CA ASP A 78 26.22 14.20 -3.62
C ASP A 78 25.13 14.84 -2.75
N ILE A 79 25.09 14.48 -1.47
CA ILE A 79 24.09 14.99 -0.52
C ILE A 79 24.15 16.52 -0.43
N ASP A 80 22.98 17.14 -0.51
CA ASP A 80 22.76 18.58 -0.32
C ASP A 80 22.31 18.81 1.12
N VAL A 81 23.28 19.08 2.00
CA VAL A 81 23.06 19.25 3.45
C VAL A 81 22.11 20.42 3.73
N GLU A 82 22.18 21.51 2.97
CA GLU A 82 21.33 22.70 3.17
C GLU A 82 19.85 22.43 2.88
N LYS A 83 19.56 21.49 1.97
CA LYS A 83 18.19 21.12 1.62
C LYS A 83 17.69 19.89 2.37
N THR A 84 18.58 19.18 3.06
CA THR A 84 18.25 17.99 3.84
C THR A 84 17.69 18.40 5.20
N LYS A 85 16.56 17.82 5.60
CA LYS A 85 15.89 18.20 6.85
C LYS A 85 15.06 17.08 7.46
N ILE A 86 14.91 17.15 8.78
CA ILE A 86 13.99 16.30 9.54
C ILE A 86 12.70 17.10 9.81
N VAL A 87 11.54 16.49 9.56
CA VAL A 87 10.21 17.08 9.73
C VAL A 87 9.40 16.20 10.67
N GLY A 88 8.79 16.80 11.69
CA GLY A 88 7.88 16.08 12.60
C GLY A 88 8.52 14.97 13.44
N GLY A 89 9.86 14.92 13.52
CA GLY A 89 10.60 13.94 14.32
C GLY A 89 10.64 12.51 13.77
N ASN A 90 9.81 12.18 12.78
CA ASN A 90 9.71 10.83 12.19
C ASN A 90 9.90 10.79 10.68
N LYS A 91 10.22 11.92 10.04
CA LYS A 91 10.44 12.01 8.58
C LYS A 91 11.72 12.76 8.26
N ALA A 92 12.59 12.15 7.46
CA ALA A 92 13.79 12.75 6.90
C ALA A 92 13.59 12.97 5.40
N ILE A 93 13.88 14.17 4.91
CA ILE A 93 13.92 14.50 3.49
C ILE A 93 15.39 14.75 3.15
N ILE A 94 15.97 13.83 2.39
CA ILE A 94 17.37 13.85 1.96
C ILE A 94 17.42 14.31 0.51
N ALA A 95 18.04 15.47 0.29
CA ALA A 95 18.19 16.05 -1.03
C ALA A 95 19.60 15.78 -1.55
N PHE A 96 19.73 15.58 -2.86
CA PHE A 96 21.01 15.41 -3.55
C PHE A 96 21.19 16.54 -4.57
N ARG A 97 22.43 17.00 -4.75
CA ARG A 97 22.79 18.09 -5.69
C ARG A 97 22.41 17.74 -7.14
N SER A 98 22.39 16.45 -7.47
CA SER A 98 21.91 15.88 -8.73
C SER A 98 20.41 16.04 -8.96
N GLY A 99 19.66 16.56 -7.98
CA GLY A 99 18.22 16.78 -8.07
C GLY A 99 17.37 15.57 -7.72
N LYS A 100 17.99 14.51 -7.18
CA LYS A 100 17.29 13.38 -6.57
C LYS A 100 16.89 13.74 -5.15
N VAL A 101 15.80 13.15 -4.68
CA VAL A 101 15.30 13.31 -3.32
C VAL A 101 14.84 11.95 -2.81
N LEU A 102 15.30 11.59 -1.61
CA LEU A 102 14.81 10.44 -0.87
C LEU A 102 14.12 10.95 0.39
N SER A 103 12.85 10.62 0.57
CA SER A 103 12.15 10.84 1.83
C SER A 103 12.02 9.52 2.56
N VAL A 104 12.46 9.47 3.82
CA VAL A 104 12.31 8.32 4.71
C VAL A 104 11.37 8.73 5.83
N SER A 105 10.29 7.99 6.04
CA SER A 105 9.37 8.21 7.17
C SER A 105 9.26 6.94 7.98
N SER A 106 9.28 7.06 9.31
CA SER A 106 9.05 5.95 10.24
C SER A 106 7.69 6.09 10.91
N GLY A 107 7.02 4.97 11.10
CA GLY A 107 5.76 4.82 11.82
C GLY A 107 5.86 3.75 12.90
N GLN A 108 4.91 3.78 13.83
CA GLN A 108 4.85 2.78 14.90
C GLN A 108 4.36 1.43 14.34
N PRO A 109 4.76 0.31 14.95
CA PRO A 109 4.24 -1.00 14.56
C PRO A 109 2.74 -1.04 14.85
N HIS A 110 1.98 -1.62 13.92
CA HIS A 110 0.53 -1.72 13.98
C HIS A 110 -0.21 -0.38 13.91
N GLU A 111 0.45 0.74 13.57
CA GLU A 111 -0.18 2.07 13.57
C GLU A 111 -1.38 2.11 12.61
N PHE A 112 -1.21 1.57 11.40
CA PHE A 112 -2.28 1.55 10.40
C PHE A 112 -3.45 0.64 10.83
N MET A 113 -3.15 -0.54 11.38
CA MET A 113 -4.18 -1.45 11.89
C MET A 113 -4.92 -0.83 13.08
N ASN A 114 -4.19 -0.24 14.04
CA ASN A 114 -4.76 0.40 15.22
C ASN A 114 -5.67 1.56 14.82
N TYR A 115 -5.25 2.40 13.87
CA TYR A 115 -6.08 3.46 13.32
C TYR A 115 -7.40 2.92 12.76
N LEU A 116 -7.35 1.82 11.99
CA LEU A 116 -8.56 1.21 11.43
C LEU A 116 -9.46 0.55 12.48
N LEU A 117 -8.89 -0.07 13.51
CA LEU A 117 -9.64 -0.63 14.64
C LEU A 117 -10.35 0.48 15.43
N GLU A 118 -9.67 1.59 15.70
CA GLU A 118 -10.20 2.75 16.42
C GLU A 118 -11.31 3.45 15.63
N GLN A 119 -11.06 3.77 14.35
CA GLN A 119 -12.06 4.44 13.50
C GLN A 119 -13.25 3.53 13.18
N GLY A 120 -12.99 2.24 12.96
CA GLY A 120 -14.03 1.24 12.71
C GLY A 120 -14.85 0.90 13.94
N LYS A 121 -14.36 1.23 15.15
CA LYS A 121 -14.92 0.78 16.45
C LYS A 121 -15.06 -0.75 16.51
N ILE A 122 -14.08 -1.46 15.95
CA ILE A 122 -14.02 -2.93 15.91
C ILE A 122 -12.89 -3.38 16.83
N ASP A 123 -13.16 -4.35 17.71
CA ASP A 123 -12.12 -4.97 18.53
C ASP A 123 -11.29 -5.99 17.72
N LYS A 124 -10.07 -6.30 18.20
CA LYS A 124 -9.15 -7.23 17.51
C LYS A 124 -9.77 -8.61 17.25
N HIS A 125 -10.57 -9.14 18.16
CA HIS A 125 -11.15 -10.48 18.00
C HIS A 125 -12.26 -10.48 16.94
N THR A 126 -13.11 -9.45 16.92
CA THR A 126 -14.09 -9.26 15.83
C THR A 126 -13.39 -9.05 14.49
N PHE A 127 -12.29 -8.30 14.47
CA PHE A 127 -11.49 -8.12 13.27
C PHE A 127 -10.91 -9.44 12.75
N GLY A 128 -10.33 -10.27 13.63
CA GLY A 128 -9.81 -11.60 13.29
C GLY A 128 -10.88 -12.52 12.72
N LYS A 129 -12.12 -12.47 13.23
CA LYS A 129 -13.25 -13.21 12.65
C LYS A 129 -13.63 -12.76 11.25
N ILE A 130 -13.40 -11.49 10.91
CA ILE A 130 -13.78 -10.91 9.62
C ILE A 130 -12.69 -11.12 8.56
N TYR A 131 -11.42 -10.90 8.95
CA TYR A 131 -10.28 -10.85 8.03
C TYR A 131 -9.28 -12.00 8.19
N GLY A 132 -9.44 -12.83 9.22
CA GLY A 132 -8.54 -13.92 9.57
C GLY A 132 -7.44 -13.50 10.54
N ASP A 133 -6.97 -14.46 11.34
CA ASP A 133 -5.93 -14.22 12.35
C ASP A 133 -4.56 -13.88 11.72
N GLU A 134 -4.30 -14.35 10.48
CA GLU A 134 -3.07 -14.02 9.75
C GLU A 134 -2.92 -12.50 9.53
N ALA A 135 -4.02 -11.80 9.24
CA ALA A 135 -4.03 -10.36 9.05
C ALA A 135 -3.66 -9.59 10.32
N LEU A 136 -3.91 -10.17 11.51
CA LEU A 136 -3.57 -9.54 12.79
C LEU A 136 -2.11 -9.75 13.20
N GLN A 137 -1.37 -10.64 12.54
CA GLN A 137 0.00 -10.97 12.94
C GLN A 137 1.00 -9.86 12.63
N SER A 138 0.76 -9.06 11.58
CA SER A 138 1.65 -7.96 11.19
C SER A 138 0.95 -6.98 10.26
N ASP A 139 1.41 -5.72 10.26
CA ASP A 139 1.01 -4.72 9.27
C ASP A 139 1.29 -5.18 7.84
N TYR A 140 2.37 -5.95 7.62
CA TYR A 140 2.66 -6.56 6.32
C TYR A 140 1.53 -7.47 5.86
N ASN A 141 1.08 -8.40 6.71
CA ASN A 141 0.01 -9.35 6.35
C ASN A 141 -1.30 -8.62 6.10
N PHE A 142 -1.62 -7.61 6.93
CA PHE A 142 -2.83 -6.83 6.70
C PHE A 142 -2.77 -6.00 5.42
N LYS A 143 -1.65 -5.33 5.17
CA LYS A 143 -1.44 -4.57 3.93
C LYS A 143 -1.51 -5.51 2.72
N ARG A 144 -0.89 -6.69 2.80
CA ARG A 144 -0.97 -7.73 1.78
C ARG A 144 -2.42 -8.11 1.48
N LEU A 145 -3.24 -8.37 2.51
CA LEU A 145 -4.65 -8.70 2.36
C LEU A 145 -5.43 -7.60 1.62
N ILE A 146 -5.17 -6.33 1.96
CA ILE A 146 -5.76 -5.18 1.25
C ILE A 146 -5.33 -5.16 -0.22
N LEU A 147 -4.02 -5.26 -0.48
CA LEU A 147 -3.46 -5.19 -1.84
C LEU A 147 -3.89 -6.37 -2.73
N GLU A 148 -4.05 -7.56 -2.16
CA GLU A 148 -4.53 -8.74 -2.88
C GLU A 148 -6.04 -8.74 -3.10
N THR A 149 -6.80 -7.83 -2.48
CA THR A 149 -8.25 -7.73 -2.70
C THR A 149 -8.52 -7.13 -4.08
N THR A 150 -9.34 -7.81 -4.88
CA THR A 150 -9.74 -7.39 -6.22
C THR A 150 -11.27 -7.38 -6.35
N PRO A 151 -11.81 -6.59 -7.28
CA PRO A 151 -13.25 -6.56 -7.55
C PRO A 151 -13.82 -7.95 -7.89
N ASP A 152 -13.04 -8.79 -8.59
CA ASP A 152 -13.47 -10.13 -9.02
C ASP A 152 -13.68 -11.10 -7.85
N LYS A 153 -13.12 -10.79 -6.67
CA LYS A 153 -13.38 -11.57 -5.44
C LYS A 153 -14.77 -11.28 -4.86
N ILE A 154 -15.41 -10.16 -5.25
CA ILE A 154 -16.69 -9.69 -4.74
C ILE A 154 -17.80 -10.05 -5.74
N THR A 155 -18.55 -11.11 -5.44
CA THR A 155 -19.60 -11.63 -6.31
C THR A 155 -20.93 -11.73 -5.58
N ILE A 156 -22.03 -11.84 -6.33
CA ILE A 156 -23.38 -12.03 -5.77
C ILE A 156 -23.58 -13.39 -5.08
N PHE A 157 -22.70 -14.36 -5.35
CA PHE A 157 -22.76 -15.72 -4.81
C PHE A 157 -21.89 -15.92 -3.56
N THR A 158 -21.12 -14.90 -3.19
CA THR A 158 -20.29 -14.94 -1.99
C THR A 158 -21.16 -14.69 -0.74
N ASP A 159 -20.79 -15.29 0.39
CA ASP A 159 -21.45 -15.03 1.68
C ASP A 159 -21.52 -13.51 2.00
N SER A 160 -22.64 -13.06 2.58
CA SER A 160 -22.91 -11.64 2.79
C SER A 160 -21.86 -10.96 3.68
N ARG A 161 -21.36 -11.62 4.73
CA ARG A 161 -20.32 -11.05 5.59
C ARG A 161 -19.00 -10.91 4.84
N LYS A 162 -18.66 -11.92 4.02
CA LYS A 162 -17.45 -11.91 3.21
C LYS A 162 -17.50 -10.87 2.09
N VAL A 163 -18.67 -10.64 1.49
CA VAL A 163 -18.86 -9.55 0.52
C VAL A 163 -18.64 -8.19 1.16
N VAL A 164 -19.21 -7.96 2.34
CA VAL A 164 -19.02 -6.70 3.08
C VAL A 164 -17.54 -6.51 3.42
N SER A 165 -16.88 -7.54 3.97
CA SER A 165 -15.47 -7.43 4.37
C SER A 165 -14.55 -7.15 3.18
N GLN A 166 -14.73 -7.85 2.06
CA GLN A 166 -13.97 -7.61 0.83
C GLN A 166 -14.29 -6.24 0.22
N GLY A 167 -15.54 -5.79 0.29
CA GLY A 167 -15.94 -4.45 -0.13
C GLY A 167 -15.23 -3.35 0.65
N VAL A 168 -15.13 -3.50 1.97
CA VAL A 168 -14.37 -2.58 2.83
C VAL A 168 -12.88 -2.60 2.48
N LEU A 169 -12.27 -3.78 2.32
CA LEU A 169 -10.85 -3.88 1.91
C LEU A 169 -10.60 -3.20 0.56
N LEU A 170 -11.50 -3.36 -0.41
CA LEU A 170 -11.40 -2.70 -1.71
C LEU A 170 -11.51 -1.17 -1.58
N MET A 171 -12.38 -0.68 -0.71
CA MET A 171 -12.49 0.75 -0.42
C MET A 171 -11.21 1.29 0.24
N VAL A 172 -10.67 0.59 1.25
CA VAL A 172 -9.40 0.93 1.88
C VAL A 172 -8.26 0.94 0.85
N LYS A 173 -8.22 -0.05 -0.04
CA LYS A 173 -7.25 -0.11 -1.14
C LYS A 173 -7.36 1.12 -2.05
N ALA A 174 -8.57 1.52 -2.43
CA ALA A 174 -8.81 2.69 -3.27
C ALA A 174 -8.32 4.00 -2.63
N ILE A 175 -8.40 4.10 -1.30
CA ILE A 175 -7.95 5.28 -0.54
C ILE A 175 -6.42 5.27 -0.36
N CYS A 176 -5.84 4.11 -0.01
CA CYS A 176 -4.44 4.02 0.41
C CYS A 176 -3.45 3.89 -0.77
N VAL A 177 -3.87 3.29 -1.88
CA VAL A 177 -2.96 2.88 -2.97
C VAL A 177 -2.97 3.88 -4.14
N GLY A 178 -3.20 5.16 -3.85
CA GLY A 178 -3.26 6.22 -4.87
C GLY A 178 -2.12 6.08 -5.89
N GLY A 179 -2.46 5.70 -7.12
CA GLY A 179 -1.47 5.16 -8.05
C GLY A 179 -1.81 5.40 -9.51
N ASP A 180 -0.76 5.48 -10.31
CA ASP A 180 -0.87 5.44 -11.77
C ASP A 180 -1.36 4.05 -12.19
N PRO A 181 -2.50 3.90 -12.88
CA PRO A 181 -2.97 2.60 -13.35
C PRO A 181 -1.99 1.90 -14.31
N ASN A 182 -1.03 2.64 -14.88
CA ASN A 182 0.05 2.11 -15.70
C ASN A 182 1.27 1.68 -14.89
N SER A 183 1.25 1.89 -13.57
CA SER A 183 2.29 1.49 -12.65
C SER A 183 1.82 0.29 -11.83
N GLY A 184 2.65 -0.74 -11.75
CA GLY A 184 2.37 -1.93 -10.95
C GLY A 184 2.50 -1.70 -9.44
N ILE A 185 2.02 -2.70 -8.69
CA ILE A 185 2.29 -2.90 -7.28
C ILE A 185 3.22 -4.10 -7.21
N PHE A 186 4.35 -3.96 -6.53
CA PHE A 186 5.37 -5.01 -6.51
C PHE A 186 5.67 -5.45 -5.09
N SER A 187 5.77 -6.75 -4.86
CA SER A 187 6.31 -7.28 -3.61
C SER A 187 7.82 -7.10 -3.61
N VAL A 188 8.36 -6.53 -2.53
CA VAL A 188 9.81 -6.40 -2.32
C VAL A 188 10.25 -7.15 -1.08
N GLN A 189 11.48 -7.65 -1.12
CA GLN A 189 12.08 -8.37 -0.01
C GLN A 189 13.51 -7.86 0.19
N GLY A 190 13.77 -7.31 1.37
CA GLY A 190 15.11 -7.02 1.87
C GLY A 190 15.67 -8.20 2.64
N LYS A 191 16.81 -8.00 3.31
CA LYS A 191 17.43 -9.04 4.15
C LYS A 191 16.56 -9.42 5.34
N GLU A 192 16.04 -8.41 6.04
CA GLU A 192 15.31 -8.60 7.31
C GLU A 192 13.82 -8.27 7.17
N PHE A 193 13.41 -7.67 6.05
CA PHE A 193 12.11 -7.02 5.92
C PHE A 193 11.41 -7.40 4.62
N ARG A 194 10.08 -7.34 4.65
CA ARG A 194 9.22 -7.48 3.48
C ARG A 194 8.45 -6.19 3.26
N GLY A 195 8.02 -5.96 2.04
CA GLY A 195 7.41 -4.70 1.68
C GLY A 195 6.69 -4.70 0.34
N PHE A 196 6.24 -3.50 -0.03
CA PHE A 196 5.61 -3.24 -1.31
C PHE A 196 6.19 -1.99 -1.96
N GLN A 197 6.47 -2.07 -3.25
CA GLN A 197 6.81 -0.93 -4.10
C GLN A 197 5.59 -0.53 -4.92
N TYR A 198 5.33 0.77 -4.98
CA TYR A 198 4.30 1.39 -5.80
C TYR A 198 4.99 2.29 -6.79
N GLY A 199 4.98 1.91 -8.07
CA GLY A 199 5.87 2.58 -9.02
C GLY A 199 6.79 1.61 -9.72
N LEU A 200 7.13 1.93 -10.96
CA LEU A 200 8.46 1.67 -11.48
C LEU A 200 9.17 3.01 -11.67
N PRO A 201 10.51 3.05 -11.59
CA PRO A 201 11.24 4.24 -11.97
C PRO A 201 10.93 4.59 -13.44
N GLN A 202 10.58 5.85 -13.71
CA GLN A 202 10.14 6.34 -15.01
C GLN A 202 10.82 7.67 -15.36
N ASN A 203 10.85 7.99 -16.66
CA ASN A 203 11.18 9.30 -17.18
C ASN A 203 10.03 9.77 -18.10
N PRO A 204 9.26 10.82 -17.77
CA PRO A 204 9.45 11.74 -16.65
C PRO A 204 9.16 11.11 -15.27
N PRO A 205 9.75 11.66 -14.19
CA PRO A 205 9.62 11.13 -12.84
C PRO A 205 8.18 11.18 -12.37
N LYS A 206 7.64 10.03 -11.97
CA LYS A 206 6.45 9.93 -11.11
C LYS A 206 6.88 9.55 -9.70
N ARG A 207 6.01 9.81 -8.73
CA ARG A 207 6.23 9.42 -7.34
C ARG A 207 6.35 7.90 -7.29
N LEU A 208 7.50 7.41 -6.81
CA LEU A 208 7.71 6.01 -6.48
C LEU A 208 7.83 5.90 -4.96
N SER A 209 7.12 4.95 -4.37
CA SER A 209 7.25 4.66 -2.94
C SER A 209 7.55 3.19 -2.69
N VAL A 210 8.30 2.93 -1.62
CA VAL A 210 8.55 1.59 -1.09
C VAL A 210 8.18 1.61 0.38
N GLU A 211 7.16 0.83 0.73
CA GLU A 211 6.78 0.56 2.11
C GLU A 211 7.51 -0.71 2.59
N LEU A 212 8.22 -0.62 3.71
CA LEU A 212 8.91 -1.74 4.36
C LEU A 212 8.30 -1.97 5.75
N PHE A 213 8.13 -3.23 6.12
CA PHE A 213 7.51 -3.66 7.37
C PHE A 213 8.51 -4.46 8.22
N PRO A 214 9.39 -3.78 8.96
CA PRO A 214 10.18 -4.42 10.01
C PRO A 214 9.30 -4.93 11.15
N PRO A 215 9.77 -5.90 11.96
CA PRO A 215 9.02 -6.40 13.12
C PRO A 215 8.59 -5.30 14.09
N ASP A 216 9.41 -4.26 14.22
CA ASP A 216 9.27 -3.22 15.24
C ASP A 216 8.71 -1.90 14.69
N GLY A 217 8.21 -1.86 13.46
CA GLY A 217 7.69 -0.62 12.88
C GLY A 217 7.26 -0.70 11.43
N HIS A 218 7.08 0.49 10.85
CA HIS A 218 6.78 0.68 9.44
C HIS A 218 7.68 1.78 8.88
N LEU A 219 8.11 1.64 7.64
CA LEU A 219 8.92 2.62 6.94
C LEU A 219 8.35 2.90 5.55
N ASP A 220 8.23 4.18 5.20
CA ASP A 220 7.88 4.64 3.85
C ASP A 220 9.06 5.39 3.23
N LEU A 221 9.56 4.86 2.13
CA LEU A 221 10.64 5.42 1.32
C LEU A 221 10.04 6.01 0.05
N ILE A 222 10.04 7.33 -0.09
CA ILE A 222 9.57 8.01 -1.30
C ILE A 222 10.77 8.50 -2.10
N PHE A 223 10.88 7.99 -3.33
CA PHE A 223 11.89 8.37 -4.31
C PHE A 223 11.31 9.41 -5.25
N ALA A 224 12.00 10.54 -5.36
CA ALA A 224 11.60 11.64 -6.24
C ALA A 224 12.81 12.23 -6.97
N GLN A 225 12.51 12.86 -8.10
CA GLN A 225 13.49 13.48 -8.99
C GLN A 225 12.91 14.79 -9.51
N LYS A 226 13.75 15.79 -9.73
CA LYS A 226 13.34 17.05 -10.37
C LYS A 226 12.79 16.78 -11.78
N LYS A 227 11.61 17.35 -12.09
CA LYS A 227 10.84 17.10 -13.34
C LYS A 227 11.62 17.26 -14.65
N ASN A 228 12.67 18.10 -14.66
CA ASN A 228 13.55 18.36 -15.80
C ASN A 228 15.03 18.07 -15.48
N GLY A 229 15.30 17.23 -14.49
CA GLY A 229 16.66 16.79 -14.17
C GLY A 229 17.19 15.82 -15.22
N SER A 230 18.49 15.87 -15.51
CA SER A 230 19.17 14.88 -16.36
C SER A 230 19.41 13.54 -15.66
N THR A 231 19.10 13.46 -14.36
CA THR A 231 19.39 12.30 -13.52
C THR A 231 18.15 11.44 -13.38
N THR A 232 18.32 10.13 -13.56
CA THR A 232 17.25 9.13 -13.43
C THR A 232 17.56 8.24 -12.25
N ILE A 233 16.56 7.94 -11.43
CA ILE A 233 16.64 6.88 -10.41
C ILE A 233 16.34 5.57 -11.11
N SER A 234 17.26 4.60 -11.07
CA SER A 234 17.04 3.28 -11.65
C SER A 234 16.42 2.30 -10.66
N GLN A 235 15.87 1.17 -11.14
CA GLN A 235 15.40 0.12 -10.24
C GLN A 235 16.56 -0.50 -9.45
N ALA A 236 17.73 -0.62 -10.07
CA ALA A 236 18.96 -1.06 -9.40
C ALA A 236 19.35 -0.17 -8.22
N ASP A 237 19.08 1.14 -8.30
CA ASP A 237 19.35 2.07 -7.21
C ASP A 237 18.41 1.85 -6.03
N ILE A 238 17.11 1.64 -6.30
CA ILE A 238 16.10 1.35 -5.29
C ILE A 238 16.39 -0.01 -4.63
N ASN A 239 16.74 -1.01 -5.44
CA ASN A 239 17.08 -2.34 -4.95
C ASN A 239 18.28 -2.29 -4.00
N ARG A 240 19.31 -1.46 -4.28
CA ARG A 240 20.42 -1.27 -3.35
C ARG A 240 19.96 -0.74 -2.00
N VAL A 241 19.13 0.29 -1.99
CA VAL A 241 18.58 0.87 -0.74
C VAL A 241 17.82 -0.20 0.04
N VAL A 242 16.92 -0.94 -0.63
CA VAL A 242 16.09 -1.98 0.03
C VAL A 242 16.93 -3.16 0.55
N GLN A 243 17.96 -3.58 -0.19
CA GLN A 243 18.79 -4.75 0.19
C GLN A 243 19.83 -4.43 1.28
N THR A 244 20.28 -3.18 1.35
CA THR A 244 21.22 -2.73 2.39
C THR A 244 20.51 -2.25 3.66
N PHE A 245 19.18 -2.12 3.60
CA PHE A 245 18.37 -1.72 4.74
C PHE A 245 18.44 -2.76 5.86
N HIS A 246 18.85 -2.31 7.05
CA HIS A 246 18.92 -3.13 8.26
C HIS A 246 18.74 -2.26 9.51
N LYS A 247 18.36 -2.89 10.62
CA LYS A 247 18.22 -2.20 11.91
C LYS A 247 19.59 -2.02 12.55
N VAL A 248 19.84 -0.84 13.12
CA VAL A 248 21.06 -0.55 13.86
C VAL A 248 20.83 -0.81 15.36
N PRO A 249 21.72 -1.53 16.07
CA PRO A 249 21.66 -1.68 17.52
C PRO A 249 21.70 -0.32 18.22
N ILE A 250 20.90 -0.14 19.28
CA ILE A 250 20.74 1.13 20.01
C ILE A 250 22.09 1.69 20.50
N GLU A 251 23.06 0.84 20.80
CA GLU A 251 24.41 1.22 21.24
C GLU A 251 25.22 1.97 20.17
N VAL A 252 25.01 1.66 18.89
CA VAL A 252 25.70 2.33 17.77
C VAL A 252 25.00 3.65 17.40
N ALA A 253 23.67 3.70 17.55
CA ALA A 253 22.87 4.90 17.26
C ALA A 253 23.16 6.09 18.20
N LEU A 254 23.68 5.83 19.41
CA LEU A 254 24.14 6.86 20.33
C LEU A 254 25.53 7.39 19.94
N SER A 255 26.40 6.56 19.36
CA SER A 255 27.73 6.98 18.91
C SER A 255 27.71 7.83 17.63
N SER A 256 26.70 7.68 16.76
CA SER A 256 26.57 8.47 15.53
C SER A 256 25.92 9.84 15.73
N LYS A 257 25.29 10.06 16.89
CA LYS A 257 24.68 11.35 17.25
C LYS A 257 25.74 12.41 17.56
N ASP A 258 26.88 12.00 18.11
CA ASP A 258 27.98 12.90 18.48
C ASP A 258 28.84 13.34 17.28
N SER A 259 28.62 12.77 16.09
CA SER A 259 29.34 13.13 14.85
C SER A 259 28.57 14.09 13.93
N HIS A 260 27.38 14.53 14.34
CA HIS A 260 26.52 15.42 13.54
C HIS A 260 26.01 16.65 14.32
N GLU A 261 26.62 16.99 15.45
CA GLU A 261 26.56 18.36 16.01
C GLU A 261 27.66 19.27 15.44
#